data_AF-A0ABC8RNX3-F1
#
_entry.id   AF-A0ABC8RNX3-F1
#
_cell.length_a   1.000
_cell.length_b   1.000
_cell.length_c   1.000
_cell.angle_alpha   90.00
_cell.angle_beta   90.00
_cell.angle_gamma   90.00
#
_symmetry.space_group_name_H-M   'P 1'
#
loop_
_entity.id
_entity.type
_entity.pdbx_description
1 polymer ?
#
loop_
_entity_poly.entity_id
_entity_poly.type
_entity_poly.pdbx_seq_one_letter_code
_entity_poly.pdbx_strand_id
1 'polypeptide(L)'
;MLMTLLSVWLMIGNQIFLFIIADMFSSLFAIANTVNPSKDSQKKKLTNFRDSSSSFTDTEKFVEEILDKTSAIIFAEIKEENIKQHGEQLGGVVSETIRKQLAMELKNLATIFKNTAYTEGFHAGTYIRPKHM
;
A
#
# COMPACT_ATOMS: atom_id res chain seq x y z
N MET A 1 22.13 21.82 36.89
CA MET A 1 22.40 22.17 35.47
C MET A 1 22.30 20.97 34.51
N LEU A 2 22.47 19.72 34.98
CA LEU A 2 22.37 18.52 34.11
C LEU A 2 20.92 18.15 33.72
N MET A 3 19.93 18.49 34.56
CA MET A 3 18.51 18.16 34.36
C MET A 3 17.85 18.88 33.17
N THR A 4 18.41 20.00 32.72
CA THR A 4 17.90 20.77 31.57
C THR A 4 18.43 20.24 30.24
N LEU A 5 19.59 19.58 30.21
CA LEU A 5 20.17 19.00 29.00
C LEU A 5 19.44 17.72 28.57
N LEU A 6 19.04 16.88 29.53
CA LEU A 6 18.30 15.64 29.25
C LEU A 6 16.89 15.94 28.73
N SER A 7 16.22 16.94 29.29
CA SER A 7 14.88 17.38 28.85
C SER A 7 14.93 18.04 27.48
N VAL A 8 15.97 18.83 27.17
CA VAL A 8 16.19 19.37 25.82
C VAL A 8 16.46 18.24 24.82
N TRP A 9 17.30 17.24 25.17
CA TRP A 9 17.58 16.11 24.28
C TRP A 9 16.33 15.26 23.98
N LEU A 10 15.51 14.99 25.00
CA LEU A 10 14.24 14.28 24.84
C LEU A 10 13.25 15.06 23.94
N MET A 11 13.22 16.39 24.08
CA MET A 11 12.35 17.27 23.29
C MET A 11 12.78 17.35 21.81
N ILE A 12 14.08 17.41 21.53
CA ILE A 12 14.61 17.35 20.16
C ILE A 12 14.35 15.98 19.53
N GLY A 13 14.59 14.88 20.26
CA GLY A 13 14.35 13.53 19.74
C GLY A 13 12.89 13.29 19.36
N ASN A 14 11.95 13.75 20.19
CA ASN A 14 10.52 13.59 19.92
C ASN A 14 10.06 14.45 18.74
N GLN A 15 10.61 15.65 18.57
CA GLN A 15 10.30 16.51 17.41
C GLN A 15 10.85 15.96 16.09
N ILE A 16 12.05 15.37 16.11
CA ILE A 16 12.62 14.72 14.92
C ILE A 16 11.79 13.49 14.54
N PHE A 17 11.36 12.68 15.52
CA PHE A 17 10.51 11.52 15.27
C PHE A 17 9.15 11.91 14.66
N LEU A 18 8.50 12.95 15.20
CA LEU A 18 7.25 13.48 14.65
C LEU A 18 7.43 14.06 13.25
N PHE A 19 8.56 14.69 12.95
CA PHE A 19 8.87 15.21 11.63
C PHE A 19 9.05 14.09 10.59
N ILE A 20 9.73 13.00 10.96
CA ILE A 20 9.92 11.83 10.10
C ILE A 20 8.57 11.16 9.81
N ILE A 21 7.73 10.99 10.83
CA ILE A 21 6.38 10.44 10.66
C ILE A 21 5.53 11.35 9.75
N ALA A 22 5.55 12.66 9.98
CA ALA A 22 4.80 13.63 9.19
C ALA A 22 5.26 13.71 7.72
N ASP A 23 6.57 13.59 7.47
CA ASP A 23 7.15 13.54 6.12
C ASP A 23 6.78 12.24 5.40
N MET A 24 6.82 11.10 6.11
CA MET A 24 6.40 9.81 5.57
C MET A 24 4.91 9.81 5.18
N PHE A 25 4.05 10.43 6.00
CA PHE A 25 2.63 10.59 5.68
C PHE A 25 2.35 11.66 4.61
N SER A 26 3.12 12.75 4.55
CA SER A 26 3.01 13.75 3.46
C SER A 26 3.40 13.17 2.11
N SER A 27 4.48 12.36 2.07
CA SER A 27 4.90 11.67 0.86
C SER A 27 3.82 10.68 0.38
N LEU A 28 3.21 9.94 1.32
CA LEU A 28 2.10 9.03 1.03
C LEU A 28 0.86 9.78 0.49
N PHE A 29 0.52 10.93 1.09
CA PHE A 29 -0.61 11.76 0.67
C PHE A 29 -0.38 12.46 -0.68
N ALA A 30 0.87 12.84 -1.00
CA ALA A 30 1.21 13.44 -2.29
C ALA A 30 1.06 12.44 -3.45
N ILE A 31 1.40 11.17 -3.22
CA ILE A 31 1.25 10.10 -4.22
C ILE A 31 -0.23 9.84 -4.52
N ALA A 32 -1.10 9.83 -3.50
CA ALA A 32 -2.55 9.63 -3.67
C ALA A 32 -3.22 10.75 -4.49
N ASN A 33 -2.76 12.00 -4.38
CA ASN A 33 -3.38 13.17 -5.02
C ASN A 33 -2.88 13.48 -6.43
N THR A 34 -1.90 12.73 -6.95
CA THR A 34 -1.41 12.92 -8.34
C THR A 34 -2.19 12.10 -9.37
N VAL A 35 -3.17 11.30 -8.94
CA VAL A 35 -4.15 10.64 -9.81
C VAL A 35 -5.42 11.51 -9.87
N ASN A 36 -5.43 12.51 -10.74
CA ASN A 36 -6.65 13.29 -10.99
C ASN A 36 -7.50 12.68 -12.12
N PRO A 37 -8.84 12.79 -12.04
CA PRO A 37 -9.80 11.94 -12.76
C PRO A 37 -10.09 12.48 -14.15
N SER A 38 -9.93 11.65 -15.19
CA SER A 38 -10.46 11.98 -16.51
C SER A 38 -11.92 11.52 -16.60
N LYS A 39 -12.83 12.49 -16.48
CA LYS A 39 -14.24 12.33 -16.87
C LYS A 39 -14.34 12.42 -18.39
N ASP A 40 -14.86 11.38 -19.04
CA ASP A 40 -15.94 11.61 -20.00
C ASP A 40 -16.90 10.41 -20.10
N SER A 41 -18.14 10.80 -20.32
CA SER A 41 -19.40 10.08 -20.26
C SER A 41 -19.64 9.12 -21.43
N GLN A 42 -20.31 7.98 -21.20
CA GLN A 42 -21.45 7.54 -22.02
C GLN A 42 -22.25 6.37 -21.41
N LYS A 43 -23.52 6.36 -21.81
CA LYS A 43 -24.74 5.80 -21.21
C LYS A 43 -25.10 4.42 -21.80
N LYS A 44 -25.84 3.61 -21.01
CA LYS A 44 -26.47 2.28 -21.27
C LYS A 44 -25.47 1.09 -21.22
N LYS A 45 -25.72 -0.03 -20.54
CA LYS A 45 -26.95 -0.78 -20.26
C LYS A 45 -26.71 -1.70 -19.06
N LEU A 46 -27.66 -1.75 -18.13
CA LEU A 46 -27.72 -2.68 -17.00
C LEU A 46 -27.99 -4.12 -17.50
N THR A 47 -27.52 -5.08 -16.69
CA THR A 47 -27.70 -6.54 -16.71
C THR A 47 -26.76 -7.33 -17.62
N ASN A 48 -25.69 -7.86 -17.04
CA ASN A 48 -25.67 -9.26 -16.60
C ASN A 48 -24.45 -9.54 -15.73
N PHE A 49 -24.71 -10.21 -14.61
CA PHE A 49 -23.76 -10.87 -13.73
C PHE A 49 -22.72 -11.63 -14.56
N ARG A 50 -21.45 -11.24 -14.45
CA ARG A 50 -20.31 -12.09 -14.78
C ARG A 50 -19.32 -11.95 -13.63
N ASP A 51 -19.52 -12.81 -12.64
CA ASP A 51 -18.49 -13.46 -11.83
C ASP A 51 -17.19 -12.65 -11.69
N SER A 52 -17.10 -11.82 -10.65
CA SER A 52 -15.88 -11.40 -9.93
C SER A 52 -14.57 -11.40 -10.73
N SER A 53 -14.60 -10.90 -11.97
CA SER A 53 -13.51 -11.06 -12.91
C SER A 53 -12.55 -9.92 -12.65
N SER A 54 -11.44 -10.28 -12.01
CA SER A 54 -10.16 -9.58 -12.04
C SER A 54 -10.17 -8.13 -11.56
N SER A 55 -10.40 -7.93 -10.26
CA SER A 55 -10.12 -6.64 -9.61
C SER A 55 -8.63 -6.29 -9.52
N PHE A 56 -7.75 -7.06 -10.16
CA PHE A 56 -6.29 -6.90 -10.12
C PHE A 56 -5.76 -6.14 -11.35
N THR A 57 -6.62 -5.59 -12.22
CA THR A 57 -6.20 -4.55 -13.18
C THR A 57 -6.51 -3.15 -12.70
N ASP A 58 -7.28 -3.03 -11.63
CA ASP A 58 -7.51 -1.79 -10.93
C ASP A 58 -6.28 -1.43 -10.08
N THR A 59 -5.58 -0.37 -10.51
CA THR A 59 -4.37 0.10 -9.82
C THR A 59 -4.70 0.67 -8.45
N GLU A 60 -5.89 1.26 -8.27
CA GLU A 60 -6.33 1.80 -6.99
C GLU A 60 -6.47 0.67 -5.97
N LYS A 61 -7.17 -0.40 -6.37
CA LYS A 61 -7.34 -1.58 -5.52
C LYS A 61 -6.03 -2.32 -5.20
N PHE A 62 -5.09 -2.35 -6.16
CA PHE A 62 -3.76 -2.90 -5.91
C PHE A 62 -3.01 -2.12 -4.83
N VAL A 63 -3.11 -0.79 -4.84
CA VAL A 63 -2.50 0.07 -3.82
C VAL A 63 -3.22 -0.10 -2.47
N GLU A 64 -4.55 -0.14 -2.45
CA GLU A 64 -5.32 -0.38 -1.22
C GLU A 64 -4.92 -1.69 -0.54
N GLU A 65 -4.79 -2.78 -1.30
CA GLU A 65 -4.39 -4.09 -0.75
C GLU A 65 -2.97 -4.06 -0.15
N ILE A 66 -2.04 -3.28 -0.73
CA ILE A 66 -0.70 -3.08 -0.16
C ILE A 66 -0.80 -2.32 1.17
N LEU A 67 -1.60 -1.27 1.23
CA LEU A 67 -1.80 -0.46 2.44
C LEU A 67 -2.45 -1.29 3.54
N ASP A 68 -3.47 -2.09 3.21
CA ASP A 68 -4.17 -2.95 4.16
C ASP A 68 -3.24 -4.01 4.75
N LYS A 69 -2.47 -4.71 3.90
CA LYS A 69 -1.49 -5.70 4.36
C LYS A 69 -0.39 -5.08 5.21
N THR A 70 0.12 -3.92 4.79
CA THR A 70 1.15 -3.20 5.56
C THR A 70 0.61 -2.79 6.92
N SER A 71 -0.60 -2.24 6.96
CA SER A 71 -1.27 -1.84 8.20
C SER A 71 -1.50 -3.04 9.13
N ALA A 72 -1.98 -4.17 8.58
CA ALA A 72 -2.17 -5.39 9.36
C ALA A 72 -0.87 -5.90 9.99
N ILE A 73 0.26 -5.86 9.25
CA ILE A 73 1.58 -6.23 9.78
C ILE A 73 2.01 -5.27 10.90
N ILE A 74 1.84 -3.96 10.71
CA ILE A 74 2.16 -2.95 11.72
C ILE A 74 1.33 -3.17 12.98
N PHE A 75 0.02 -3.34 12.87
CA PHE A 75 -0.87 -3.58 14.01
C PHE A 75 -0.58 -4.90 14.72
N ALA A 76 -0.11 -5.92 13.99
CA ALA A 76 0.30 -7.18 14.58
C ALA A 76 1.55 -7.03 15.47
N GLU A 77 2.44 -6.10 15.12
CA GLU A 77 3.74 -5.90 15.77
C GLU A 77 3.71 -4.82 16.86
N ILE A 78 2.88 -3.77 16.72
CA ILE A 78 2.72 -2.70 17.74
C ILE A 78 1.64 -3.11 18.76
N LYS A 79 1.81 -4.29 19.37
CA LYS A 79 0.99 -4.72 20.49
C LYS A 79 1.69 -4.51 21.80
N GLU A 80 0.93 -4.41 22.88
CA GLU A 80 1.48 -4.11 24.22
C GLU A 80 2.53 -5.14 24.65
N GLU A 81 2.35 -6.41 24.31
CA GLU A 81 3.34 -7.47 24.55
C GLU A 81 4.67 -7.22 23.85
N ASN A 82 4.64 -6.84 22.56
CA ASN A 82 5.84 -6.62 21.76
C ASN A 82 6.52 -5.31 22.13
N ILE A 83 5.76 -4.28 22.51
CA ILE A 83 6.30 -3.02 23.05
C ILE A 83 7.06 -3.30 24.35
N LYS A 84 6.50 -4.10 25.26
CA LYS A 84 7.17 -4.46 26.51
C LYS A 84 8.39 -5.35 26.29
N GLN A 85 8.32 -6.25 25.31
CA GLN A 85 9.42 -7.17 25.00
C GLN A 85 10.60 -6.48 24.31
N HIS A 86 10.34 -5.60 23.34
CA HIS A 86 11.36 -5.02 22.48
C HIS A 86 11.76 -3.59 22.87
N GLY A 87 10.91 -2.86 23.61
CA GLY A 87 11.21 -1.52 24.12
C GLY A 87 11.74 -0.58 23.05
N GLU A 88 12.95 -0.06 23.25
CA GLU A 88 13.62 0.85 22.30
C GLU A 88 13.95 0.20 20.94
N GLN A 89 14.08 -1.13 20.89
CA GLN A 89 14.38 -1.86 19.65
C GLN A 89 13.13 -2.16 18.81
N LEU A 90 11.94 -1.83 19.30
CA LEU A 90 10.68 -2.12 18.63
C LEU A 90 10.64 -1.58 17.20
N GLY A 91 11.12 -0.35 16.97
CA GLY A 91 11.15 0.24 15.63
C GLY A 91 11.99 -0.57 14.63
N GLY A 92 13.11 -1.12 15.08
CA GLY A 92 13.97 -1.98 14.25
C GLY A 92 13.31 -3.33 13.95
N VAL A 93 12.67 -3.94 14.96
CA VAL A 93 11.93 -5.20 14.81
C VAL A 93 10.77 -5.02 13.84
N VAL A 94 9.94 -3.99 14.02
CA VAL A 94 8.82 -3.65 13.14
C VAL A 94 9.30 -3.43 11.70
N SER A 95 10.35 -2.64 11.51
CA SER A 95 10.92 -2.40 10.17
C SER A 95 11.36 -3.70 9.49
N GLU A 96 12.05 -4.57 10.23
CA GLU A 96 12.53 -5.85 9.71
C GLU A 96 11.39 -6.82 9.42
N THR A 97 10.37 -6.86 10.28
CA THR A 97 9.14 -7.66 10.08
C THR A 97 8.40 -7.20 8.83
N ILE A 98 8.16 -5.89 8.67
CA ILE A 98 7.52 -5.32 7.48
C ILE A 98 8.33 -5.70 6.24
N ARG A 99 9.64 -5.47 6.25
CA ARG A 99 10.51 -5.78 5.10
C ARG A 99 10.41 -7.24 4.68
N LYS A 100 10.46 -8.18 5.64
CA LYS A 100 10.41 -9.62 5.36
C LYS A 100 9.03 -10.08 4.88
N GLN A 101 7.97 -9.73 5.61
CA GLN A 101 6.62 -10.20 5.32
C GLN A 101 6.04 -9.51 4.08
N LEU A 102 6.16 -8.18 4.01
CA LEU A 102 5.60 -7.40 2.91
C LEU A 102 6.32 -7.67 1.59
N ALA A 103 7.63 -7.97 1.58
CA ALA A 103 8.33 -8.31 0.34
C ALA A 103 7.75 -9.57 -0.32
N MET A 104 7.39 -10.58 0.48
CA MET A 104 6.77 -11.80 -0.03
C MET A 104 5.35 -11.54 -0.54
N GLU A 105 4.54 -10.82 0.24
CA GLU A 105 3.17 -10.44 -0.13
C GLU A 105 3.14 -9.59 -1.41
N LEU A 106 4.00 -8.58 -1.50
CA LEU A 106 4.07 -7.68 -2.65
C LEU A 106 4.53 -8.41 -3.91
N LYS A 107 5.48 -9.34 -3.79
CA LYS A 107 5.90 -10.18 -4.92
C LYS A 107 4.74 -11.01 -5.46
N ASN A 108 3.92 -11.57 -4.58
CA ASN A 108 2.73 -12.33 -4.97
C ASN A 108 1.69 -11.40 -5.63
N LEU A 109 1.34 -10.30 -4.98
CA LEU A 109 0.40 -9.31 -5.50
C LEU A 109 0.81 -8.78 -6.87
N ALA A 110 2.08 -8.38 -7.04
CA ALA A 110 2.59 -7.88 -8.31
C ALA A 110 2.56 -8.96 -9.40
N THR A 111 2.80 -10.22 -9.05
CA THR A 111 2.71 -11.35 -9.99
C THR A 111 1.27 -11.53 -10.46
N ILE A 112 0.30 -11.51 -9.54
CA ILE A 112 -1.12 -11.63 -9.86
C ILE A 112 -1.58 -10.45 -10.70
N PHE A 113 -1.27 -9.22 -10.30
CA PHE A 113 -1.56 -7.99 -11.04
C PHE A 113 -1.08 -8.08 -12.48
N LYS A 114 0.20 -8.42 -12.67
CA LYS A 114 0.82 -8.56 -13.99
C LYS A 114 0.15 -9.65 -14.83
N ASN A 115 -0.07 -10.83 -14.27
CA ASN A 115 -0.67 -11.96 -14.99
C ASN A 115 -2.10 -11.65 -15.42
N THR A 116 -2.83 -10.92 -14.57
CA THR A 116 -4.19 -10.45 -14.85
C THR A 116 -4.18 -9.45 -16.00
N ALA A 117 -3.32 -8.43 -15.93
CA ALA A 117 -3.17 -7.44 -16.99
C ALA A 117 -2.77 -8.06 -18.35
N TYR A 118 -1.86 -9.04 -18.35
CA TYR A 118 -1.51 -9.77 -19.57
C TYR A 118 -2.69 -10.55 -20.16
N THR A 119 -3.44 -11.25 -19.30
CA THR A 119 -4.60 -12.04 -19.72
C THR A 119 -5.67 -11.14 -20.30
N GLU A 120 -5.97 -10.01 -19.64
CA GLU A 120 -6.95 -9.04 -20.15
C GLU A 120 -6.50 -8.39 -21.45
N GLY A 121 -5.24 -7.95 -21.55
CA GLY A 121 -4.67 -7.38 -22.77
C GLY A 121 -4.70 -8.37 -23.95
N PHE A 122 -4.43 -9.64 -23.69
CA PHE A 122 -4.54 -10.69 -24.69
C PHE A 122 -5.99 -10.87 -25.17
N HIS A 123 -6.95 -10.96 -24.24
CA HIS A 123 -8.37 -11.05 -24.59
C HIS A 123 -8.80 -9.84 -25.42
N ALA A 124 -8.48 -8.61 -25.01
CA ALA A 124 -8.79 -7.39 -25.75
C ALA A 124 -8.27 -7.42 -27.20
N GLY A 125 -7.04 -7.90 -27.41
CA GLY A 125 -6.46 -8.07 -28.76
C GLY A 125 -7.14 -9.15 -29.60
N THR A 126 -7.67 -10.21 -28.98
CA THR A 126 -8.37 -11.30 -29.70
C THR A 126 -9.79 -10.96 -30.13
N TYR A 127 -10.51 -10.11 -29.38
CA TYR A 127 -11.86 -9.65 -29.75
C TYR A 127 -11.86 -8.66 -30.91
N ILE A 128 -10.73 -7.99 -31.19
CA ILE A 128 -10.60 -7.00 -32.28
C ILE A 128 -10.27 -7.66 -33.62
N ARG A 129 -9.87 -8.95 -33.66
CA ARG A 129 -9.65 -9.61 -34.96
C ARG A 129 -10.99 -9.77 -35.68
N PRO A 130 -11.23 -9.07 -36.81
CA PRO A 130 -12.39 -9.35 -37.64
C PRO A 130 -12.28 -10.80 -38.08
N LYS A 131 -13.40 -11.51 -37.99
CA LYS A 131 -13.52 -12.82 -38.64
C LYS A 131 -13.34 -12.57 -40.14
N HIS A 132 -12.16 -12.87 -40.67
CA HIS A 132 -11.94 -12.89 -42.10
C HIS A 132 -12.89 -13.95 -42.67
N MET A 133 -13.94 -13.47 -43.35
CA MET A 133 -14.74 -14.23 -44.30
C MET A 133 -14.26 -13.89 -45.69
#